data_AF-A0A2E3I3A6-F1
#
_entry.id   AF-A0A2E3I3A6-F1
#
_cell.length_a   1.000
_cell.length_b   1.000
_cell.length_c   1.000
_cell.angle_alpha   90.00
_cell.angle_beta   90.00
_cell.angle_gamma   90.00
#
_symmetry.space_group_name_H-M   'P 1'
#
loop_
_entity.id
_entity.type
_entity.pdbx_description
1 polymer ?
#
loop_
_entity_poly.entity_id
_entity_poly.type
_entity_poly.pdbx_seq_one_letter_code
_entity_poly.pdbx_strand_id
1 'polypeptide(L)'
;MKSKRYIIPLALILLVVGIVVMLPYLRAERPVTEPEKAKISSELIEALKIWKLIHAVSPTTEQLVPLLAKFNELEELKKIYRQNHRQIYDQLKRLQDDMRDVDVSQKVLDDYRQIEEQFIHQRREIKSEINKILTVDQQMKFEVFSFTYRRDLRKTMQLLLSLQKVDVKSQSK
;
A
#
# COMPACT_ATOMS: atom_id res chain seq x y z
N MET A 1 21.79 -12.12 69.08
CA MET A 1 20.55 -12.35 68.29
C MET A 1 20.89 -12.38 66.80
N LYS A 2 20.81 -13.56 66.17
CA LYS A 2 21.30 -13.91 64.82
C LYS A 2 20.19 -13.81 63.73
N SER A 3 19.38 -12.75 63.69
CA SER A 3 18.21 -12.71 62.78
C SER A 3 18.40 -11.93 61.48
N LYS A 4 19.47 -11.15 61.31
CA LYS A 4 19.63 -10.27 60.13
C LYS A 4 20.34 -10.90 58.91
N ARG A 5 20.85 -12.13 59.01
CA ARG A 5 21.66 -12.76 57.94
C ARG A 5 20.86 -13.50 56.86
N TYR A 6 19.54 -13.66 57.04
CA TYR A 6 18.68 -14.41 56.12
C TYR A 6 17.67 -13.55 55.35
N ILE A 7 17.59 -12.24 55.64
CA ILE A 7 16.63 -11.34 54.99
C ILE A 7 17.03 -11.05 53.53
N ILE A 8 18.35 -10.90 53.30
CA ILE A 8 18.91 -10.61 51.97
C ILE A 8 18.72 -11.79 50.98
N PRO A 9 19.05 -13.06 51.32
CA PRO A 9 18.82 -14.16 50.40
C PRO A 9 17.33 -14.44 50.15
N LEU A 10 16.46 -14.21 51.14
CA LEU A 10 15.01 -14.40 50.98
C LEU A 10 14.40 -13.39 49.99
N ALA A 11 14.82 -12.12 50.04
CA ALA A 11 14.38 -11.08 49.11
C ALA A 11 14.85 -11.37 47.67
N LEU A 12 16.05 -11.94 47.51
CA LEU A 12 16.60 -12.32 46.21
C LEU A 12 15.82 -13.47 45.57
N ILE A 13 15.42 -14.47 46.37
CA ILE A 13 14.59 -15.60 45.90
C ILE A 13 13.20 -15.10 45.47
N LEU A 14 12.57 -14.20 46.24
CA LEU A 14 11.27 -13.62 45.89
C LEU A 14 11.33 -12.79 44.59
N LEU A 15 12.43 -12.08 44.34
CA LEU A 15 12.64 -11.31 43.12
C LEU A 15 12.80 -12.23 41.89
N VAL A 16 13.55 -13.32 42.03
CA VAL A 16 13.70 -14.32 40.95
C VAL A 16 12.38 -15.03 40.66
N VAL A 17 11.62 -15.43 41.68
CA VAL A 17 10.28 -16.03 41.51
C VAL A 17 9.32 -15.04 40.85
N GLY A 18 9.38 -13.76 41.25
CA GLY A 18 8.61 -12.69 40.60
C GLY A 18 8.92 -12.59 39.11
N ILE A 19 10.20 -12.59 38.72
CA ILE A 19 10.61 -12.53 37.31
C ILE A 19 10.15 -13.77 36.54
N VAL A 20 10.29 -14.97 37.11
CA VAL A 20 9.88 -16.24 36.46
C VAL A 20 8.37 -16.32 36.25
N VAL A 21 7.57 -15.81 37.18
CA VAL A 21 6.10 -15.75 37.05
C VAL A 21 5.63 -14.64 36.11
N MET A 22 6.38 -13.53 35.99
CA MET A 22 6.04 -12.42 35.08
C MET A 22 6.49 -12.66 33.63
N LEU A 23 7.50 -13.50 33.41
CA LEU A 23 7.99 -13.88 32.08
C LEU A 23 6.92 -14.44 31.13
N PRO A 24 6.02 -15.37 31.54
CA PRO A 24 4.93 -15.81 30.67
C PRO A 24 3.87 -14.72 30.40
N TYR A 25 3.70 -13.74 31.30
CA TYR A 25 2.81 -12.59 31.07
C TYR A 25 3.38 -11.58 30.06
N LEU A 26 4.71 -11.41 30.02
CA LEU A 26 5.39 -10.62 28.99
C LEU A 26 5.46 -11.34 27.63
N ARG A 27 5.33 -12.68 27.63
CA ARG A 27 5.34 -13.53 26.44
C ARG A 27 3.93 -13.92 25.96
N ALA A 28 2.88 -13.39 26.59
CA ALA A 28 1.55 -13.40 26.01
C ALA A 28 1.63 -12.58 24.72
N GLU A 29 1.71 -13.30 23.59
CA GLU A 29 1.62 -12.75 22.25
C GLU A 29 0.51 -11.69 22.26
N ARG A 30 0.89 -10.41 22.15
CA ARG A 30 -0.09 -9.38 21.88
C ARG A 30 -0.79 -9.82 20.60
N PRO A 31 -2.09 -10.12 20.61
CA PRO A 31 -2.78 -10.37 19.37
C PRO A 31 -2.65 -9.07 18.57
N VAL A 32 -1.82 -9.10 17.53
CA VAL A 32 -1.67 -7.97 16.60
C VAL A 32 -3.06 -7.73 16.06
N THR A 33 -3.71 -6.68 16.56
CA THR A 33 -5.06 -6.28 16.20
C THR A 33 -5.05 -6.04 14.69
N GLU A 34 -6.05 -6.59 13.97
CA GLU A 34 -6.23 -6.41 12.52
C GLU A 34 -5.89 -5.01 11.94
N PRO A 35 -6.17 -3.87 12.60
CA PRO A 35 -5.74 -2.55 12.13
C PRO A 35 -4.22 -2.38 11.94
N GLU A 36 -3.38 -2.99 12.77
CA GLU A 36 -1.92 -2.88 12.62
C GLU A 36 -1.42 -3.63 11.38
N LYS A 37 -1.97 -4.82 11.10
CA LYS A 37 -1.62 -5.59 9.89
C LYS A 37 -2.03 -4.85 8.61
N ALA A 38 -3.19 -4.20 8.62
CA ALA A 38 -3.66 -3.41 7.48
C ALA A 38 -2.75 -2.21 7.21
N LYS A 39 -2.30 -1.50 8.26
CA LYS A 39 -1.42 -0.32 8.14
C LYS A 39 -0.01 -0.69 7.67
N ILE A 40 0.57 -1.77 8.20
CA ILE A 40 1.86 -2.30 7.73
C ILE A 40 1.81 -2.63 6.24
N SER A 41 0.68 -3.14 5.76
CA SER A 41 0.52 -3.47 4.33
C SER A 41 0.52 -2.24 3.42
N SER A 42 -0.07 -1.11 3.84
CA SER A 42 -0.13 0.10 3.01
C SER A 42 1.22 0.83 2.92
N GLU A 43 1.92 0.98 4.05
CA GLU A 43 3.24 1.63 4.09
C GLU A 43 4.26 0.82 3.29
N LEU A 44 4.22 -0.52 3.41
CA LEU A 44 5.06 -1.41 2.60
C LEU A 44 4.77 -1.27 1.10
N ILE A 45 3.49 -1.15 0.72
CA ILE A 45 3.10 -0.94 -0.67
C ILE A 45 3.67 0.39 -1.20
N GLU A 46 3.61 1.46 -0.42
CA GLU A 46 4.15 2.76 -0.81
C GLU A 46 5.68 2.73 -0.96
N ALA A 47 6.38 2.15 0.01
CA ALA A 47 7.82 1.96 -0.07
C ALA A 47 8.23 1.15 -1.30
N LEU A 48 7.51 0.06 -1.60
CA LEU A 48 7.75 -0.76 -2.79
C LEU A 48 7.49 -0.02 -4.09
N LYS A 49 6.47 0.84 -4.16
CA LYS A 49 6.21 1.67 -5.35
C LYS A 49 7.37 2.63 -5.61
N ILE A 50 7.79 3.36 -4.57
CA ILE A 50 8.90 4.32 -4.64
C ILE A 50 10.19 3.61 -5.04
N TRP A 51 10.52 2.51 -4.36
CA TRP A 51 11.71 1.72 -4.67
C TRP A 51 11.71 1.20 -6.11
N LYS A 52 10.59 0.65 -6.59
CA LYS A 52 10.49 0.17 -7.98
C LYS A 52 10.61 1.30 -9.00
N LEU A 53 10.05 2.49 -8.72
CA LEU A 53 10.17 3.66 -9.59
C LEU A 53 11.63 4.09 -9.70
N ILE A 54 12.31 4.26 -8.55
CA ILE A 54 13.73 4.65 -8.50
C ILE A 54 14.58 3.63 -9.24
N HIS A 55 14.36 2.34 -9.00
CA HIS A 55 15.11 1.28 -9.66
C HIS A 55 14.87 1.24 -11.18
N ALA A 56 13.63 1.43 -11.63
CA ALA A 56 13.31 1.33 -13.05
C ALA A 56 13.76 2.56 -13.86
N VAL A 57 13.58 3.76 -13.31
CA VAL A 57 13.84 5.02 -14.00
C VAL A 57 15.27 5.52 -13.76
N SER A 58 15.86 5.19 -12.61
CA SER A 58 17.17 5.68 -12.18
C SER A 58 17.28 7.21 -12.27
N PRO A 59 16.42 7.98 -11.56
CA PRO A 59 16.49 9.43 -11.55
C PRO A 59 17.76 9.92 -10.85
N THR A 60 18.27 11.10 -11.25
CA THR A 60 19.27 11.81 -10.47
C THR A 60 18.67 12.35 -9.16
N THR A 61 19.52 12.76 -8.22
CA THR A 61 19.07 13.34 -6.94
C THR A 61 18.18 14.57 -7.14
N GLU A 62 18.50 15.40 -8.13
CA GLU A 62 17.73 16.61 -8.48
C GLU A 62 16.37 16.27 -9.09
N GLN A 63 16.29 15.18 -9.87
CA GLN A 63 15.05 14.71 -10.50
C GLN A 63 14.13 13.99 -9.52
N LEU A 64 14.69 13.37 -8.47
CA LEU A 64 13.97 12.43 -7.62
C LEU A 64 12.73 13.05 -6.94
N VAL A 65 12.92 14.19 -6.26
CA VAL A 65 11.84 14.87 -5.52
C VAL A 65 10.69 15.31 -6.45
N PRO A 66 10.93 16.05 -7.55
CA PRO A 66 9.85 16.45 -8.45
C PRO A 66 9.22 15.25 -9.17
N LEU A 67 10.01 14.21 -9.51
CA LEU A 67 9.47 12.98 -10.11
C LEU A 67 8.50 12.28 -9.17
N LEU A 68 8.86 12.11 -7.89
CA LEU A 68 8.01 11.47 -6.90
C LEU A 68 6.70 12.24 -6.70
N ALA A 69 6.77 13.57 -6.65
CA ALA A 69 5.58 14.40 -6.54
C ALA A 69 4.60 14.16 -7.71
N LYS A 70 5.09 14.25 -8.96
CA LYS A 70 4.25 14.01 -10.14
C LYS A 70 3.80 12.56 -10.29
N PHE A 71 4.61 11.61 -9.87
CA PHE A 71 4.20 10.21 -9.85
C PHE A 71 3.06 9.97 -8.84
N ASN A 72 3.11 10.59 -7.66
CA ASN A 72 2.04 10.49 -6.67
C ASN A 72 0.75 11.15 -7.16
N GLU A 73 0.82 12.32 -7.79
CA GLU A 73 -0.33 12.95 -8.46
C GLU A 73 -0.97 12.00 -9.49
N LEU A 74 -0.14 11.33 -10.31
CA LEU A 74 -0.61 10.36 -11.30
C LEU A 74 -1.28 9.13 -10.63
N GLU A 75 -0.76 8.69 -9.48
CA GLU A 75 -1.33 7.55 -8.75
C GLU A 75 -2.67 7.86 -8.10
N GLU A 76 -2.80 9.03 -7.49
CA GLU A 76 -4.08 9.49 -6.93
C GLU A 76 -5.10 9.73 -8.04
N LEU A 77 -4.72 10.34 -9.17
CA LEU A 77 -5.60 10.46 -10.33
C LEU A 77 -6.15 9.09 -10.78
N LYS A 78 -5.28 8.09 -10.94
CA LYS A 78 -5.69 6.73 -11.31
C LYS A 78 -6.58 6.08 -10.25
N LYS A 79 -6.39 6.40 -8.97
CA LYS A 79 -7.19 5.86 -7.86
C LYS A 79 -8.60 6.45 -7.88
N ILE A 80 -8.72 7.78 -7.99
CA ILE A 80 -10.00 8.49 -8.13
C ILE A 80 -10.75 8.00 -9.37
N TYR A 81 -10.07 7.95 -10.53
CA TYR A 81 -10.67 7.44 -11.75
C TYR A 81 -11.22 6.01 -11.59
N ARG A 82 -10.46 5.08 -10.99
CA ARG A 82 -10.95 3.71 -10.74
C ARG A 82 -12.18 3.67 -9.83
N GLN A 83 -12.26 4.54 -8.83
CA GLN A 83 -13.40 4.60 -7.92
C GLN A 83 -14.64 5.10 -8.67
N ASN A 84 -14.52 6.22 -9.38
CA ASN A 84 -15.62 6.82 -10.13
C ASN A 84 -16.07 5.92 -11.29
N HIS A 85 -15.12 5.38 -12.05
CA HIS A 85 -15.39 4.47 -13.17
C HIS A 85 -16.16 3.23 -12.71
N ARG A 86 -15.79 2.64 -11.56
CA ARG A 86 -16.52 1.51 -10.97
C ARG A 86 -17.95 1.89 -10.61
N GLN A 87 -18.15 3.04 -9.96
CA GLN A 87 -19.48 3.50 -9.56
C GLN A 87 -20.40 3.72 -10.77
N ILE A 88 -19.90 4.40 -11.81
CA ILE A 88 -20.67 4.62 -13.04
C ILE A 88 -20.91 3.31 -13.79
N TYR A 89 -19.91 2.41 -13.84
CA TYR A 89 -20.10 1.10 -14.45
C TYR A 89 -21.20 0.29 -13.74
N ASP A 90 -21.23 0.31 -12.41
CA ASP A 90 -22.28 -0.36 -11.63
C ASP A 90 -23.68 0.26 -11.90
N GLN A 91 -23.76 1.58 -12.17
CA GLN A 91 -25.00 2.25 -12.59
C GLN A 91 -25.42 1.83 -14.01
N LEU A 92 -24.49 1.86 -14.97
CA LEU A 92 -24.74 1.41 -16.35
C LEU A 92 -25.24 -0.03 -16.39
N LYS A 93 -24.63 -0.92 -15.59
CA LYS A 93 -25.07 -2.32 -15.49
C LYS A 93 -26.51 -2.44 -14.99
N ARG A 94 -26.90 -1.67 -13.97
CA ARG A 94 -28.29 -1.67 -13.46
C ARG A 94 -29.29 -1.15 -14.49
N LEU A 95 -28.91 -0.09 -15.22
CA LEU A 95 -29.77 0.50 -16.25
C LEU A 95 -29.93 -0.42 -17.46
N GLN A 96 -28.93 -1.26 -17.76
CA GLN A 96 -29.05 -2.31 -18.77
C GLN A 96 -30.09 -3.37 -18.39
N ASP A 97 -30.15 -3.75 -17.11
CA ASP A 97 -31.07 -4.78 -16.62
C ASP A 97 -32.52 -4.25 -16.42
N ASP A 98 -32.69 -2.93 -16.21
CA ASP A 98 -33.99 -2.31 -15.94
C ASP A 98 -34.15 -0.94 -16.64
N MET A 99 -34.13 -0.95 -17.98
CA MET A 99 -34.16 0.26 -18.80
C MET A 99 -35.57 0.88 -18.82
N ARG A 100 -35.87 1.73 -17.82
CA ARG A 100 -37.20 2.38 -17.68
C ARG A 100 -37.23 3.85 -18.09
N ASP A 101 -36.10 4.55 -18.02
CA ASP A 101 -36.01 5.98 -18.26
C ASP A 101 -34.82 6.30 -19.20
N VAL A 102 -35.15 6.79 -20.38
CA VAL A 102 -34.19 7.09 -21.46
C VAL A 102 -33.32 8.29 -21.10
N ASP A 103 -33.88 9.32 -20.44
CA ASP A 103 -33.14 10.55 -20.09
C ASP A 103 -32.12 10.26 -18.99
N VAL A 104 -32.50 9.45 -18.00
CA VAL A 104 -31.57 8.97 -16.96
C VAL A 104 -30.48 8.11 -17.58
N SER A 105 -30.82 7.22 -18.53
CA SER A 105 -29.85 6.36 -19.20
C SER A 105 -28.85 7.17 -20.03
N GLN A 106 -29.33 8.18 -20.75
CA GLN A 106 -28.50 9.07 -21.55
C GLN A 106 -27.54 9.87 -20.66
N LYS A 107 -28.03 10.41 -19.54
CA LYS A 107 -27.18 11.14 -18.59
C LYS A 107 -26.03 10.28 -18.03
N VAL A 108 -26.31 9.04 -17.61
CA VAL A 108 -25.26 8.15 -17.06
C VAL A 108 -24.23 7.77 -18.13
N LEU A 109 -24.65 7.62 -19.40
CA LEU A 109 -23.73 7.42 -20.51
C LEU A 109 -22.83 8.64 -20.77
N ASP A 110 -23.38 9.85 -20.67
CA ASP A 110 -22.61 11.07 -20.85
C ASP A 110 -21.64 11.30 -19.68
N ASP A 111 -22.07 11.04 -18.44
CA ASP A 111 -21.20 11.08 -17.26
C ASP A 111 -20.04 10.06 -17.40
N TYR A 112 -20.31 8.85 -17.92
CA TYR A 112 -19.28 7.84 -18.20
C TYR A 112 -18.21 8.36 -19.17
N ARG A 113 -18.64 8.90 -20.32
CA ARG A 113 -17.75 9.44 -21.36
C ARG A 113 -16.93 10.61 -20.82
N GLN A 114 -17.57 11.51 -20.09
CA GLN A 114 -16.92 12.68 -19.51
C GLN A 114 -15.81 12.29 -18.52
N ILE A 115 -16.04 11.31 -17.65
CA ILE A 115 -15.01 10.85 -16.71
C ILE A 115 -13.81 10.22 -17.44
N GLU A 116 -14.06 9.48 -18.53
CA GLU A 116 -13.00 8.91 -19.35
C GLU A 116 -12.15 9.98 -20.04
N GLU A 117 -12.80 10.97 -20.66
CA GLU A 117 -12.13 12.09 -21.32
C GLU A 117 -11.30 12.92 -20.33
N GLN A 118 -11.88 13.27 -19.18
CA GLN A 118 -11.19 14.02 -18.13
C GLN A 118 -9.96 13.26 -17.61
N PHE A 119 -10.09 11.95 -17.37
CA PHE A 119 -8.98 11.14 -16.94
C PHE A 119 -7.86 11.08 -17.98
N ILE A 120 -8.20 10.90 -19.26
CA ILE A 120 -7.21 10.88 -20.35
C ILE A 120 -6.48 12.22 -20.43
N HIS A 121 -7.20 13.34 -20.34
CA HIS A 121 -6.62 14.68 -20.38
C HIS A 121 -5.65 14.91 -19.22
N GLN A 122 -6.12 14.77 -17.98
CA GLN A 122 -5.30 14.99 -16.78
C GLN A 122 -4.10 14.04 -16.72
N ARG A 123 -4.27 12.79 -17.16
CA ARG A 123 -3.17 11.83 -17.25
C ARG A 123 -2.11 12.30 -18.24
N ARG A 124 -2.50 12.85 -19.40
CA ARG A 124 -1.55 13.38 -20.40
C ARG A 124 -0.78 14.57 -19.85
N GLU A 125 -1.47 15.49 -19.16
CA GLU A 125 -0.84 16.65 -18.54
C GLU A 125 0.21 16.24 -17.50
N ILE A 126 -0.15 15.38 -16.55
CA ILE A 126 0.80 14.92 -15.52
C ILE A 126 1.98 14.18 -16.16
N LYS A 127 1.73 13.34 -17.18
CA LYS A 127 2.81 12.66 -17.91
C LYS A 127 3.72 13.64 -18.67
N SER A 128 3.17 14.70 -19.23
CA SER A 128 3.96 15.78 -19.85
C SER A 128 4.87 16.44 -18.82
N GLU A 129 4.39 16.72 -17.61
CA GLU A 129 5.22 17.25 -16.53
C GLU A 129 6.31 16.27 -16.09
N ILE A 130 6.02 14.97 -16.01
CA ILE A 130 7.04 13.94 -15.75
C ILE A 130 8.12 13.95 -16.85
N ASN A 131 7.72 14.07 -18.11
CA ASN A 131 8.66 14.09 -19.23
C ASN A 131 9.56 15.33 -19.22
N LYS A 132 9.12 16.46 -18.68
CA LYS A 132 9.99 17.64 -18.48
C LYS A 132 11.10 17.41 -17.45
N ILE A 133 10.90 16.49 -16.50
CA ILE A 133 11.85 16.15 -15.45
C ILE A 133 12.90 15.14 -15.96
N LEU A 134 12.46 14.20 -16.79
CA LEU A 134 13.23 13.03 -17.20
C LEU A 134 13.95 13.25 -18.54
N THR A 135 15.14 12.67 -18.69
CA THR A 135 15.80 12.55 -20.00
C THR A 135 15.03 11.60 -20.91
N VAL A 136 15.27 11.63 -22.22
CA VAL A 136 14.58 10.75 -23.18
C VAL A 136 14.73 9.26 -22.83
N ASP A 137 15.91 8.82 -22.40
CA ASP A 137 16.15 7.45 -21.93
C ASP A 137 15.28 7.11 -20.70
N GLN A 138 15.26 8.01 -19.72
CA GLN A 138 14.45 7.84 -18.51
C GLN A 138 12.94 7.88 -18.81
N GLN A 139 12.51 8.67 -19.79
CA GLN A 139 11.11 8.69 -20.25
C GLN A 139 10.71 7.33 -20.81
N MET A 140 11.53 6.71 -21.66
CA MET A 140 11.26 5.36 -22.17
C MET A 140 11.16 4.33 -21.04
N LYS A 141 12.10 4.38 -20.08
CA LYS A 141 12.06 3.54 -18.87
C LYS A 141 10.79 3.77 -18.06
N PHE A 142 10.38 5.03 -17.89
CA PHE A 142 9.16 5.38 -17.19
C PHE A 142 7.91 4.86 -17.91
N GLU A 143 7.85 4.91 -19.25
CA GLU A 143 6.72 4.36 -20.01
C GLU A 143 6.56 2.86 -19.77
N VAL A 144 7.65 2.09 -19.91
CA VAL A 144 7.66 0.65 -19.64
C VAL A 144 7.25 0.36 -18.20
N PHE A 145 7.86 1.07 -17.24
CA PHE A 145 7.50 0.97 -15.82
C PHE A 145 6.02 1.26 -15.60
N SER A 146 5.48 2.35 -16.16
CA SER A 146 4.10 2.79 -15.95
C SER A 146 3.07 1.74 -16.41
N PHE A 147 3.44 0.95 -17.42
CA PHE A 147 2.63 -0.13 -17.96
C PHE A 147 2.70 -1.39 -17.09
N THR A 148 3.89 -1.77 -16.59
CA THR A 148 4.07 -3.05 -15.90
C THR A 148 3.96 -2.99 -14.37
N TYR A 149 4.25 -1.84 -13.74
CA TYR A 149 4.55 -1.79 -12.31
C TYR A 149 3.40 -2.28 -11.41
N ARG A 150 2.12 -2.06 -11.78
CA ARG A 150 0.97 -2.55 -10.97
C ARG A 150 0.94 -4.07 -10.90
N ARG A 151 1.18 -4.73 -12.05
CA ARG A 151 1.23 -6.18 -12.12
C ARG A 151 2.40 -6.70 -11.30
N ASP A 152 3.56 -6.08 -11.45
CA ASP A 152 4.78 -6.51 -10.77
C ASP A 152 4.70 -6.26 -9.26
N LEU A 153 4.09 -5.15 -8.85
CA LEU A 153 3.80 -4.84 -7.44
C LEU A 153 2.87 -5.89 -6.82
N ARG A 154 1.78 -6.28 -7.49
CA ARG A 154 0.90 -7.35 -7.01
C ARG A 154 1.65 -8.67 -6.84
N LYS A 155 2.48 -9.06 -7.81
CA LYS A 155 3.30 -10.28 -7.73
C LYS A 155 4.27 -10.22 -6.55
N THR A 156 4.98 -9.09 -6.39
CA THR A 156 5.88 -8.88 -5.25
C THR A 156 5.14 -8.97 -3.92
N MET A 157 3.97 -8.35 -3.80
CA MET A 157 3.15 -8.42 -2.58
C MET A 157 2.68 -9.84 -2.27
N GLN A 158 2.21 -10.59 -3.28
CA GLN A 158 1.81 -11.99 -3.11
C GLN A 158 2.96 -12.86 -2.62
N LEU A 159 4.16 -12.65 -3.16
CA LEU A 159 5.36 -13.36 -2.73
C LEU A 159 5.70 -13.04 -1.27
N LEU A 160 5.73 -11.75 -0.89
CA LEU A 160 6.03 -11.33 0.48
C LEU A 160 5.02 -11.91 1.49
N LEU A 161 3.73 -11.88 1.16
CA LEU A 161 2.69 -12.48 1.98
C LEU A 161 2.83 -14.01 2.09
N SER A 162 3.32 -14.68 1.04
CA SER A 162 3.58 -16.12 1.09
C SER A 162 4.76 -16.46 1.99
N LEU A 163 5.84 -15.66 1.96
CA LEU A 163 7.02 -15.84 2.81
C LEU A 163 6.68 -15.65 4.29
N GLN A 164 5.88 -14.63 4.62
CA GLN A 164 5.41 -14.40 6.00
C GLN A 164 4.62 -15.60 6.54
N LYS A 165 3.80 -16.26 5.70
CA LYS A 165 3.02 -17.44 6.10
C LYS A 165 3.88 -18.68 6.33
N VAL A 166 5.00 -18.81 5.61
CA VAL A 166 5.93 -19.94 5.76
C VAL A 166 6.69 -19.81 7.09
N ASP A 167 7.16 -18.61 7.44
CA ASP A 167 7.92 -18.36 8.67
C ASP A 167 7.08 -18.63 9.94
N VAL A 168 5.81 -18.22 9.96
CA VAL A 168 4.88 -18.51 11.07
C VAL A 168 4.65 -20.02 11.26
N LYS A 169 4.69 -20.82 10.19
CA LYS A 169 4.54 -22.28 10.28
C LYS A 169 5.81 -22.98 10.75
N SER A 170 7.00 -22.44 10.47
CA SER A 170 8.27 -23.01 10.94
C SER A 170 8.56 -22.73 12.42
N GLN A 171 7.99 -21.66 12.99
CA GLN A 171 8.17 -21.31 14.41
C GLN A 171 7.14 -21.97 15.35
N SER A 172 6.14 -22.68 14.79
CA SER A 172 5.08 -23.37 15.54
C SER A 172 5.32 -24.89 15.69
N LYS A 173 6.53 -25.38 15.38
CA LYS A 173 6.97 -26.78 15.58
C LYS A 173 8.15 -26.81 16.53
#